data_AF-A0A953TSA6-F1
#
_entry.id   AF-A0A953TSA6-F1
#
_cell.length_a   1.000
_cell.length_b   1.000
_cell.length_c   1.000
_cell.angle_alpha   90.00
_cell.angle_beta   90.00
_cell.angle_gamma   90.00
#
_symmetry.space_group_name_H-M   'P 1'
#
loop_
_entity.id
_entity.type
_entity.pdbx_description
1 polymer ?
#
loop_
_entity_poly.entity_id
_entity_poly.type
_entity_poly.pdbx_seq_one_letter_code
_entity_poly.pdbx_strand_id
1 'polypeptide(L)'
;MKASLARMCVVAAVLAIATAAAGAQTLAEAARRAEEQRKAVEGKQKFLITVKDNTFHEVPLTGGLVDRYSKARSGLAALWKKDRPLYERVRDGARVVEDFRDIKNVLQSEPIVVDLLKFYEFTPEAFVETELTLRIADLRASSGYSGGYNGTVERENAAYVRANSTRLGAIRQSWYLQEAGLSIFPE
;
A
#
# COMPACT_ATOMS: atom_id res chain seq x y z
N MET A 1 -46.05 42.58 47.01
CA MET A 1 -46.68 41.29 46.63
C MET A 1 -46.66 41.19 45.11
N LYS A 2 -46.20 40.04 44.58
CA LYS A 2 -46.00 39.70 43.14
C LYS A 2 -44.79 40.44 42.54
N ALA A 3 -43.81 39.82 41.88
CA ALA A 3 -43.84 38.61 41.08
C ALA A 3 -42.58 37.73 41.29
N SER A 4 -42.83 36.49 41.70
CA SER A 4 -42.06 35.31 41.31
C SER A 4 -42.38 35.02 39.83
N LEU A 5 -41.38 34.57 39.06
CA LEU A 5 -41.39 34.20 37.61
C LEU A 5 -40.64 35.16 36.69
N ALA A 6 -39.33 35.32 36.88
CA ALA A 6 -38.44 35.75 35.77
C ALA A 6 -36.98 35.29 35.98
N ARG A 7 -36.76 34.22 36.75
CA ARG A 7 -35.45 33.62 37.03
C ARG A 7 -35.01 32.58 35.98
N MET A 8 -35.55 32.61 34.77
CA MET A 8 -35.40 31.47 33.84
C MET A 8 -35.05 31.82 32.39
N CYS A 9 -34.49 33.01 32.11
CA CYS A 9 -34.05 33.36 30.74
C CYS A 9 -32.62 33.92 30.62
N VAL A 10 -31.88 34.13 31.71
CA VAL A 10 -30.57 34.83 31.64
C VAL A 10 -29.37 33.88 31.60
N VAL A 11 -29.53 32.59 31.93
CA VAL A 11 -28.41 31.62 31.90
C VAL A 11 -28.12 31.09 30.47
N ALA A 12 -29.06 31.23 29.53
CA ALA A 12 -28.87 30.78 28.14
C ALA A 12 -28.11 31.78 27.25
N ALA A 13 -27.90 33.02 27.69
CA ALA A 13 -27.30 34.07 26.86
C ALA A 13 -25.78 34.27 27.11
N VAL A 14 -25.22 33.72 28.20
CA VAL A 14 -23.77 33.80 28.48
C VAL A 14 -23.02 32.58 27.93
N LEU A 15 -23.72 31.47 27.63
CA LEU A 15 -23.10 30.27 27.03
C LEU A 15 -23.05 30.27 25.49
N ALA A 16 -23.63 31.29 24.83
CA ALA A 16 -23.76 31.34 23.37
C ALA A 16 -22.73 32.22 22.65
N ILE A 17 -21.80 32.86 23.37
CA ILE A 17 -20.79 33.77 22.78
C ILE A 17 -19.35 33.22 22.93
N ALA A 18 -19.15 32.09 23.63
CA ALA A 18 -17.83 31.51 23.85
C ALA A 18 -17.41 30.43 22.84
N THR A 19 -18.24 30.09 21.84
CA THR A 19 -17.92 29.04 20.85
C THR A 19 -17.63 29.56 19.44
N ALA A 20 -17.76 30.87 19.18
CA ALA A 20 -17.48 31.46 17.87
C ALA A 20 -15.98 31.79 17.63
N ALA A 21 -15.10 31.52 18.59
CA ALA A 21 -13.66 31.82 18.50
C ALA A 21 -12.75 30.56 18.51
N ALA A 22 -13.32 29.35 18.41
CA ALA A 22 -12.56 28.08 18.41
C ALA A 22 -12.55 27.36 17.04
N GLY A 23 -13.12 27.98 15.99
CA GLY A 23 -13.26 27.38 14.66
C GLY A 23 -12.27 27.86 13.59
N ALA A 24 -11.49 28.92 13.86
CA ALA A 24 -10.54 29.48 12.88
C ALA A 24 -9.12 28.90 13.02
N GLN A 25 -8.77 28.36 14.20
CA GLN A 25 -7.48 27.71 14.44
C GLN A 25 -7.38 26.31 13.80
N THR A 26 -8.48 25.74 13.28
CA THR A 26 -8.47 24.37 12.75
C THR A 26 -8.20 24.31 11.24
N LEU A 27 -8.51 25.36 10.47
CA LEU A 27 -8.29 25.37 9.02
C LEU A 27 -6.83 25.66 8.64
N ALA A 28 -6.18 26.61 9.31
CA ALA A 28 -4.76 26.89 9.09
C ALA A 28 -3.88 25.71 9.56
N GLU A 29 -4.23 25.11 10.70
CA GLU A 29 -3.55 23.91 11.22
C GLU A 29 -3.82 22.68 10.34
N ALA A 30 -5.04 22.52 9.80
CA ALA A 30 -5.35 21.47 8.83
C ALA A 30 -4.64 21.67 7.49
N ALA A 31 -4.54 22.91 7.00
CA ALA A 31 -3.78 23.23 5.80
C ALA A 31 -2.28 23.00 6.01
N ARG A 32 -1.75 23.35 7.19
CA ARG A 32 -0.35 23.08 7.56
C ARG A 32 -0.09 21.58 7.66
N ARG A 33 -0.97 20.81 8.29
CA ARG A 33 -0.85 19.34 8.35
C ARG A 33 -1.02 18.68 6.98
N ALA A 34 -1.92 19.18 6.13
CA ALA A 34 -2.07 18.72 4.75
C ALA A 34 -0.82 19.03 3.93
N GLU A 35 -0.20 20.20 4.11
CA GLU A 35 1.05 20.58 3.45
C GLU A 35 2.25 19.81 4.02
N GLU A 36 2.31 19.55 5.33
CA GLU A 36 3.32 18.69 5.95
C GLU A 36 3.17 17.25 5.48
N GLN A 37 1.94 16.74 5.32
CA GLN A 37 1.67 15.46 4.68
C GLN A 37 2.05 15.49 3.19
N ARG A 38 1.73 16.56 2.47
CA ARG A 38 2.09 16.70 1.04
C ARG A 38 3.60 16.74 0.86
N LYS A 39 4.34 17.47 1.71
CA LYS A 39 5.80 17.52 1.71
C LYS A 39 6.44 16.21 2.16
N ALA A 40 5.84 15.51 3.12
CA ALA A 40 6.25 14.15 3.49
C ALA A 40 6.03 13.14 2.35
N VAL A 41 5.08 13.42 1.45
CA VAL A 41 4.82 12.62 0.24
C VAL A 41 5.65 13.08 -0.96
N GLU A 42 6.00 14.37 -1.07
CA GLU A 42 6.82 14.94 -2.17
C GLU A 42 8.25 14.37 -2.24
N GLY A 43 8.76 13.79 -1.13
CA GLY A 43 10.04 13.08 -1.10
C GLY A 43 9.96 11.57 -1.36
N LYS A 44 8.75 10.99 -1.45
CA LYS A 44 8.59 9.59 -1.87
C LYS A 44 8.75 9.57 -3.39
N GLN A 45 9.84 8.97 -3.86
CA GLN A 45 9.99 8.60 -5.26
C GLN A 45 8.69 7.88 -5.68
N LYS A 46 7.87 8.54 -6.50
CA LYS A 46 6.76 7.87 -7.17
C LYS A 46 7.43 6.90 -8.11
N PHE A 47 7.46 5.62 -7.75
CA PHE A 47 7.80 4.59 -8.69
C PHE A 47 6.78 4.71 -9.79
N LEU A 48 7.21 5.25 -10.92
CA LEU A 48 6.43 5.11 -12.12
C LEU A 48 6.47 3.61 -12.38
N ILE A 49 5.33 2.94 -12.22
CA ILE A 49 5.09 1.64 -12.86
C ILE A 49 5.01 1.98 -14.36
N THR A 50 6.14 2.39 -14.94
CA THR A 50 6.30 2.50 -16.38
C THR A 50 6.53 1.07 -16.80
N VAL A 51 5.45 0.40 -17.23
CA VAL A 51 5.58 -0.80 -18.06
C VAL A 51 6.18 -0.30 -19.37
N LYS A 52 7.51 -0.11 -19.42
CA LYS A 52 8.21 0.12 -20.68
C LYS A 52 7.97 -1.14 -21.52
N ASP A 53 7.47 -0.92 -22.72
CA ASP A 53 6.91 -1.91 -23.64
C ASP A 53 7.67 -3.26 -23.73
N ASN A 54 6.87 -4.30 -24.03
CA ASN A 54 7.21 -5.64 -24.56
C ASN A 54 8.03 -6.65 -23.73
N THR A 55 8.47 -6.35 -22.51
CA THR A 55 9.28 -7.33 -21.73
C THR A 55 8.60 -7.86 -20.47
N PHE A 56 7.43 -7.33 -20.10
CA PHE A 56 6.67 -7.84 -18.96
C PHE A 56 5.67 -8.88 -19.43
N HIS A 57 5.79 -10.09 -18.89
CA HIS A 57 4.83 -11.16 -19.08
C HIS A 57 4.04 -11.35 -17.79
N GLU A 58 2.73 -11.12 -17.86
CA GLU A 58 1.88 -11.35 -16.70
C GLU A 58 1.81 -12.82 -16.34
N VAL A 59 1.96 -13.11 -15.05
CA VAL A 59 1.74 -14.45 -14.53
C VAL A 59 0.24 -14.70 -14.38
N PRO A 60 -0.30 -15.86 -14.78
CA PRO A 60 -1.71 -16.18 -14.52
C PRO A 60 -1.99 -16.25 -13.02
N LEU A 61 -2.87 -15.38 -12.53
CA LEU A 61 -3.27 -15.33 -11.13
C LEU A 61 -4.19 -16.50 -10.81
N THR A 62 -3.80 -17.29 -9.82
CA THR A 62 -4.59 -18.39 -9.27
C THR A 62 -4.64 -18.31 -7.76
N GLY A 63 -5.62 -18.98 -7.14
CA GLY A 63 -5.71 -19.08 -5.68
C GLY A 63 -4.41 -19.60 -5.05
N GLY A 64 -3.86 -20.68 -5.60
CA GLY A 64 -2.62 -21.28 -5.11
C GLY A 64 -1.40 -20.37 -5.27
N LEU A 65 -1.28 -19.65 -6.39
CA LEU A 65 -0.19 -18.69 -6.59
C LEU A 65 -0.27 -17.55 -5.56
N VAL A 66 -1.45 -16.96 -5.38
CA VAL A 66 -1.66 -15.86 -4.43
C VAL A 66 -1.41 -16.31 -2.99
N ASP A 67 -1.83 -17.52 -2.62
CA ASP A 67 -1.60 -18.06 -1.28
C ASP A 67 -0.11 -18.31 -1.01
N ARG A 68 0.63 -18.88 -1.98
CA ARG A 68 2.09 -19.04 -1.86
C ARG A 68 2.78 -17.69 -1.78
N TYR A 69 2.40 -16.74 -2.64
CA TYR A 69 2.93 -15.38 -2.64
C TYR A 69 2.71 -14.69 -1.29
N SER A 70 1.51 -14.82 -0.75
CA SER A 70 1.15 -14.29 0.57
C SER A 70 2.04 -14.87 1.68
N LYS A 71 2.24 -16.19 1.69
CA LYS A 71 3.14 -16.86 2.66
C LYS A 71 4.60 -16.43 2.49
N ALA A 72 5.06 -16.24 1.25
CA ALA A 72 6.41 -15.73 0.98
C ALA A 72 6.59 -14.30 1.52
N ARG A 73 5.62 -13.39 1.32
CA ARG A 73 5.63 -12.06 1.96
C ARG A 73 5.66 -12.16 3.48
N SER A 74 4.84 -13.01 4.08
CA SER A 74 4.87 -13.25 5.53
C SER A 74 6.24 -13.73 6.02
N GLY A 75 6.87 -14.64 5.28
CA GLY A 75 8.21 -15.15 5.57
C GLY A 75 9.28 -14.05 5.50
N LEU A 76 9.25 -13.23 4.44
CA LEU A 76 10.13 -12.07 4.32
C LEU A 76 9.91 -11.07 5.46
N ALA A 77 8.66 -10.76 5.81
CA ALA A 77 8.36 -9.88 6.93
C ALA A 77 8.91 -10.40 8.26
N ALA A 78 8.83 -11.71 8.51
CA ALA A 78 9.46 -12.33 9.67
C ALA A 78 10.99 -12.24 9.62
N LEU A 79 11.59 -12.45 8.44
CA LEU A 79 13.03 -12.28 8.22
C LEU A 79 13.47 -10.83 8.48
N TRP A 80 12.75 -9.83 7.98
CA TRP A 80 13.05 -8.41 8.19
C TRP A 80 13.01 -8.01 9.67
N LYS A 81 12.08 -8.59 10.43
CA LYS A 81 12.00 -8.35 11.89
C LYS A 81 13.16 -8.98 12.64
N LYS A 82 13.64 -10.14 12.18
CA LYS A 82 14.74 -10.88 12.80
C LYS A 82 16.10 -10.26 12.45
N ASP A 83 16.29 -9.88 11.19
CA ASP A 83 17.54 -9.34 10.66
C ASP A 83 17.29 -7.94 10.07
N ARG A 84 17.37 -6.95 10.97
CA ARG A 84 17.14 -5.55 10.61
C ARG A 84 18.18 -5.01 9.63
N PRO A 85 19.49 -5.26 9.80
CA PRO A 85 20.49 -4.84 8.81
C PRO A 85 20.27 -5.40 7.41
N LEU A 86 19.83 -6.66 7.30
CA LEU A 86 19.46 -7.24 6.01
C LEU A 86 18.28 -6.48 5.37
N TYR A 87 17.20 -6.22 6.14
CA TYR A 87 16.07 -5.44 5.65
C TYR A 87 16.51 -4.07 5.12
N GLU A 88 17.38 -3.36 5.84
CA GLU A 88 17.85 -2.04 5.44
C GLU A 88 18.64 -2.09 4.12
N ARG A 89 19.54 -3.07 3.94
CA ARG A 89 20.24 -3.27 2.66
C ARG A 89 19.30 -3.53 1.50
N VAL A 90 18.33 -4.43 1.68
CA VAL A 90 17.36 -4.77 0.62
C VAL A 90 16.46 -3.57 0.32
N ARG A 91 15.98 -2.87 1.35
CA ARG A 91 15.14 -1.68 1.19
C ARG A 91 15.87 -0.56 0.45
N ASP A 92 17.12 -0.29 0.82
CA ASP A 92 17.90 0.77 0.20
C ASP A 92 18.28 0.40 -1.24
N GLY A 93 18.61 -0.86 -1.50
CA GLY A 93 18.75 -1.38 -2.87
C GLY A 93 17.46 -1.21 -3.69
N ALA A 94 16.30 -1.58 -3.13
CA ALA A 94 15.00 -1.44 -3.80
C ALA A 94 14.57 0.02 -4.01
N ARG A 95 15.16 0.99 -3.30
CA ARG A 95 14.88 2.43 -3.51
C ARG A 95 15.64 3.03 -4.67
N VAL A 96 16.79 2.47 -5.03
CA VAL A 96 17.65 3.04 -6.08
C VAL A 96 17.41 2.42 -7.45
N VAL A 97 16.54 1.41 -7.56
CA VAL A 97 16.18 0.82 -8.86
C VAL A 97 15.26 1.74 -9.65
N GLU A 98 15.47 1.78 -10.97
CA GLU A 98 14.65 2.58 -11.89
C GLU A 98 13.38 1.85 -12.35
N ASP A 99 13.47 0.53 -12.58
CA ASP A 99 12.33 -0.34 -12.92
C ASP A 99 11.96 -1.20 -11.71
N PHE A 100 10.66 -1.33 -11.44
CA PHE A 100 10.14 -2.19 -10.37
C PHE A 100 10.67 -3.63 -10.49
N ARG A 101 10.86 -4.13 -11.71
CA ARG A 101 11.37 -5.49 -11.95
C ARG A 101 12.81 -5.68 -11.52
N ASP A 102 13.62 -4.62 -11.48
CA ASP A 102 15.01 -4.70 -11.06
C ASP A 102 15.17 -4.95 -9.55
N ILE A 103 14.09 -4.84 -8.77
CA ILE A 103 14.05 -5.34 -7.38
C ILE A 103 14.47 -6.82 -7.32
N LYS A 104 14.22 -7.62 -8.39
CA LYS A 104 14.65 -9.02 -8.43
C LYS A 104 16.17 -9.18 -8.26
N ASN A 105 16.96 -8.25 -8.81
CA ASN A 105 18.42 -8.27 -8.70
C ASN A 105 18.87 -7.96 -7.27
N VAL A 106 18.16 -7.04 -6.59
CA VAL A 106 18.40 -6.73 -5.18
C VAL A 106 18.12 -7.95 -4.31
N LEU A 107 16.97 -8.60 -4.50
CA LEU A 107 16.63 -9.83 -3.77
C LEU A 107 17.60 -10.98 -4.07
N GLN A 108 18.05 -11.10 -5.32
CA GLN A 108 19.01 -12.13 -5.74
C GLN A 108 20.40 -11.94 -5.12
N SER A 109 20.77 -10.70 -4.76
CA SER A 109 22.07 -10.41 -4.15
C SER A 109 22.19 -10.90 -2.70
N GLU A 110 21.09 -11.27 -2.06
CA GLU A 110 21.04 -11.70 -0.66
C GLU A 110 20.70 -13.21 -0.58
N PRO A 111 21.68 -14.11 -0.34
CA PRO A 111 21.45 -15.56 -0.41
C PRO A 111 20.33 -16.08 0.51
N ILE A 112 20.22 -15.52 1.72
CA ILE A 112 19.17 -15.89 2.68
C ILE A 112 17.76 -15.54 2.18
N VAL A 113 17.63 -14.47 1.38
CA VAL A 113 16.36 -14.09 0.75
C VAL A 113 16.04 -15.07 -0.37
N VAL A 114 17.03 -15.45 -1.18
CA VAL A 114 16.88 -16.44 -2.24
C VAL A 114 16.42 -17.79 -1.67
N ASP A 115 17.06 -18.27 -0.61
CA ASP A 115 16.71 -19.53 0.05
C ASP A 115 15.29 -19.50 0.62
N LEU A 116 14.89 -18.38 1.23
CA LEU A 116 13.53 -18.21 1.74
C LEU A 116 12.51 -18.21 0.60
N LEU A 117 12.75 -17.48 -0.49
CA LEU A 117 11.83 -17.48 -1.63
C LEU A 117 11.72 -18.87 -2.26
N LYS A 118 12.84 -19.58 -2.38
CA LYS A 118 12.88 -20.96 -2.89
C LYS A 118 12.05 -21.91 -2.03
N PHE A 119 12.06 -21.76 -0.70
CA PHE A 119 11.20 -22.55 0.20
C PHE A 119 9.70 -22.38 -0.11
N TYR A 120 9.30 -21.20 -0.59
CA TYR A 120 7.93 -20.92 -1.04
C TYR A 120 7.71 -21.11 -2.54
N GLU A 121 8.62 -21.81 -3.23
CA GLU A 121 8.56 -22.11 -4.66
C GLU A 121 8.64 -20.85 -5.56
N PHE A 122 9.36 -19.83 -5.12
CA PHE A 122 9.62 -18.62 -5.91
C PHE A 122 11.10 -18.46 -6.26
N THR A 123 11.35 -18.00 -7.49
CA THR A 123 12.57 -17.25 -7.80
C THR A 123 12.35 -15.78 -7.42
N PRO A 124 13.42 -14.98 -7.19
CA PRO A 124 13.30 -13.54 -7.02
C PRO A 124 12.49 -12.85 -8.14
N GLU A 125 12.70 -13.29 -9.38
CA GLU A 125 11.98 -12.80 -10.55
C GLU A 125 10.47 -13.10 -10.46
N ALA A 126 10.09 -14.37 -10.29
CA ALA A 126 8.68 -14.76 -10.22
C ALA A 126 7.95 -14.10 -9.04
N PHE A 127 8.65 -13.85 -7.93
CA PHE A 127 8.10 -13.15 -6.77
C PHE A 127 7.76 -11.69 -7.12
N VAL A 128 8.69 -10.97 -7.76
CA VAL A 128 8.51 -9.58 -8.18
C VAL A 128 7.45 -9.46 -9.30
N GLU A 129 7.45 -10.39 -10.27
CA GLU A 129 6.44 -10.43 -11.33
C GLU A 129 5.03 -10.70 -10.79
N THR A 130 4.92 -11.52 -9.74
CA THR A 130 3.62 -11.77 -9.09
C THR A 130 3.10 -10.51 -8.38
N GLU A 131 3.94 -9.77 -7.67
CA GLU A 131 3.56 -8.49 -7.05
C GLU A 131 3.13 -7.47 -8.12
N LEU A 132 3.92 -7.35 -9.19
CA LEU A 132 3.64 -6.42 -10.28
C LEU A 132 2.31 -6.77 -10.97
N THR A 133 2.09 -8.06 -11.25
CA THR A 133 0.84 -8.56 -11.84
C THR A 133 -0.35 -8.26 -10.94
N LEU A 134 -0.24 -8.49 -9.63
CA LEU A 134 -1.31 -8.18 -8.68
C LEU A 134 -1.65 -6.69 -8.66
N ARG A 135 -0.65 -5.80 -8.68
CA ARG A 135 -0.84 -4.35 -8.71
C ARG A 135 -1.51 -3.89 -10.00
N ILE A 136 -1.02 -4.35 -11.14
CA ILE A 136 -1.57 -3.99 -12.45
C ILE A 136 -3.00 -4.51 -12.58
N ALA A 137 -3.26 -5.76 -12.20
CA ALA A 137 -4.60 -6.34 -12.23
C ALA A 137 -5.58 -5.58 -11.33
N ASP A 138 -5.13 -5.07 -10.18
CA ASP A 138 -5.93 -4.23 -9.28
C ASP A 138 -6.29 -2.88 -9.89
N LEU A 139 -5.31 -2.21 -10.52
CA LEU A 139 -5.53 -0.95 -11.24
C LEU A 139 -6.56 -1.16 -12.38
N ARG A 140 -6.45 -2.28 -13.10
CA ARG A 140 -7.43 -2.62 -14.15
C ARG A 140 -8.81 -2.96 -13.58
N ALA A 141 -8.87 -3.68 -12.47
CA ALA A 141 -10.14 -4.09 -11.85
C ALA A 141 -10.92 -2.89 -11.28
N SER A 142 -10.21 -1.90 -10.72
CA SER A 142 -10.78 -0.73 -10.01
C SER A 142 -11.13 0.45 -10.91
N SER A 143 -10.35 0.73 -11.95
CA SER A 143 -10.50 1.99 -12.70
C SER A 143 -11.43 1.90 -13.92
N GLY A 144 -12.11 0.77 -14.13
CA GLY A 144 -12.74 0.49 -15.44
C GLY A 144 -11.74 0.61 -16.60
N TYR A 145 -10.43 0.48 -16.30
CA TYR A 145 -9.33 0.83 -17.17
C TYR A 145 -9.40 -0.03 -18.43
N SER A 146 -9.61 0.61 -19.58
CA SER A 146 -9.60 -0.01 -20.91
C SER A 146 -8.23 0.05 -21.57
N GLY A 147 -7.20 0.56 -20.88
CA GLY A 147 -5.85 0.67 -21.41
C GLY A 147 -5.23 -0.71 -21.63
N GLY A 148 -5.22 -1.12 -22.90
CA GLY A 148 -4.39 -2.20 -23.42
C GLY A 148 -4.81 -3.61 -23.04
N TYR A 149 -6.04 -4.02 -23.37
CA TYR A 149 -6.39 -5.45 -23.44
C TYR A 149 -5.72 -6.09 -24.66
N ASN A 150 -4.45 -6.49 -24.54
CA ASN A 150 -3.74 -7.09 -25.66
C ASN A 150 -3.69 -8.63 -25.59
N GLY A 151 -4.04 -9.24 -24.44
CA GLY A 151 -4.01 -10.69 -24.24
C GLY A 151 -5.12 -11.26 -23.33
N THR A 152 -5.19 -12.60 -23.30
CA THR A 152 -6.17 -13.35 -22.49
C THR A 152 -5.81 -13.34 -21.00
N VAL A 153 -4.53 -13.39 -20.67
CA VAL A 153 -4.03 -13.46 -19.28
C VAL A 153 -4.37 -12.19 -18.50
N GLU A 154 -4.22 -11.02 -19.12
CA GLU A 154 -4.51 -9.72 -18.50
C GLU A 154 -6.00 -9.58 -18.13
N ARG A 155 -6.87 -10.11 -19.00
CA ARG A 155 -8.33 -10.16 -18.76
C ARG A 155 -8.67 -11.10 -17.63
N GLU A 156 -8.09 -12.30 -17.65
CA GLU A 156 -8.31 -13.31 -16.62
C GLU A 156 -7.80 -12.84 -15.26
N ASN A 157 -6.64 -12.18 -15.21
CA ASN A 157 -6.08 -11.59 -13.99
C ASN A 157 -6.99 -10.49 -13.41
N ALA A 158 -7.45 -9.56 -14.24
CA ALA A 158 -8.37 -8.52 -13.80
C ALA A 158 -9.72 -9.11 -13.32
N ALA A 159 -10.24 -10.12 -14.02
CA ALA A 159 -11.45 -10.84 -13.63
C ALA A 159 -11.26 -11.59 -12.31
N TYR A 160 -10.11 -12.26 -12.13
CA TYR A 160 -9.73 -12.93 -10.89
C TYR A 160 -9.69 -11.95 -9.73
N VAL A 161 -9.03 -10.80 -9.88
CA VAL A 161 -8.97 -9.77 -8.81
C VAL A 161 -10.36 -9.23 -8.48
N ARG A 162 -11.20 -8.95 -9.49
CA ARG A 162 -12.57 -8.50 -9.27
C ARG A 162 -13.42 -9.52 -8.52
N ALA A 163 -13.34 -10.79 -8.91
CA ALA A 163 -14.08 -11.89 -8.28
C ALA A 163 -13.60 -12.19 -6.84
N ASN A 164 -12.35 -11.87 -6.52
CA ASN A 164 -11.72 -12.17 -5.23
C ASN A 164 -11.41 -10.91 -4.40
N SER A 165 -12.04 -9.77 -4.70
CA SER A 165 -11.68 -8.46 -4.12
C SER A 165 -11.69 -8.46 -2.59
N THR A 166 -12.72 -9.02 -1.95
CA THR A 166 -12.81 -9.13 -0.48
C THR A 166 -11.66 -9.96 0.09
N ARG A 167 -11.37 -11.12 -0.52
CA ARG A 167 -10.28 -12.01 -0.07
C ARG A 167 -8.92 -11.35 -0.25
N LEU A 168 -8.67 -10.73 -1.40
CA LEU A 168 -7.43 -10.02 -1.68
C LEU A 168 -7.26 -8.81 -0.76
N GLY A 169 -8.34 -8.10 -0.43
CA GLY A 169 -8.34 -7.04 0.57
C GLY A 169 -7.92 -7.56 1.95
N ALA A 170 -8.48 -8.67 2.41
CA ALA A 170 -8.09 -9.31 3.67
C ALA A 170 -6.62 -9.77 3.67
N ILE A 171 -6.16 -10.35 2.56
CA ILE A 171 -4.76 -10.75 2.38
C ILE A 171 -3.82 -9.54 2.45
N ARG A 172 -4.11 -8.45 1.72
CA ARG A 172 -3.30 -7.22 1.75
C ARG A 172 -3.28 -6.58 3.12
N GLN A 173 -4.42 -6.55 3.81
CA GLN A 173 -4.47 -6.07 5.20
C GLN A 173 -3.58 -6.93 6.11
N SER A 174 -3.57 -8.25 5.91
CA SER A 174 -2.65 -9.13 6.64
C SER A 174 -1.19 -8.84 6.33
N TRP A 175 -0.84 -8.52 5.08
CA TRP A 175 0.53 -8.12 4.73
C TRP A 175 0.94 -6.85 5.45
N TYR A 176 0.09 -5.82 5.44
CA TYR A 176 0.35 -4.56 6.14
C TYR A 176 0.62 -4.77 7.63
N LEU A 177 -0.21 -5.60 8.29
CA LEU A 177 -0.05 -5.91 9.72
C LEU A 177 1.23 -6.73 9.99
N GLN A 178 1.55 -7.68 9.12
CA GLN A 178 2.73 -8.53 9.28
C GLN A 178 4.01 -7.76 9.00
N GLU A 179 4.03 -6.89 8.00
CA GLU A 179 5.18 -6.07 7.67
C GLU A 179 5.39 -4.97 8.71
N ALA A 180 4.34 -4.42 9.31
CA ALA A 180 4.44 -3.37 10.33
C ALA A 180 5.36 -2.21 9.91
N GLY A 181 5.23 -1.79 8.63
CA GLY A 181 6.07 -0.75 8.02
C GLY A 181 7.39 -1.25 7.43
N LEU A 182 7.64 -2.56 7.42
CA LEU A 182 8.85 -3.19 6.84
C LEU A 182 8.61 -3.71 5.42
N SER A 183 8.01 -2.90 4.56
CA SER A 183 7.87 -3.22 3.13
C SER A 183 9.10 -2.74 2.36
N ILE A 184 9.62 -3.62 1.51
CA ILE A 184 10.62 -3.28 0.49
C ILE A 184 9.97 -2.77 -0.80
N PHE A 185 8.68 -3.06 -0.98
CA PHE A 185 7.94 -2.58 -2.13
C PHE A 185 7.46 -1.16 -1.88
N PRO A 186 7.58 -0.29 -2.88
CA PRO A 186 7.03 1.06 -2.78
C PRO A 186 5.52 1.07 -2.65
N GLU A 187 5.01 2.04 -1.89
CA GLU A 187 3.58 2.34 -1.74
C GLU A 187 3.11 3.33 -2.81
#